data_AF-A0A9D0P0M5-F1
#
_entry.id   AF-A0A9D0P0M5-F1
#
_cell.length_a   1.000
_cell.length_b   1.000
_cell.length_c   1.000
_cell.angle_alpha   90.00
_cell.angle_beta   90.00
_cell.angle_gamma   90.00
#
_symmetry.space_group_name_H-M   'P 1'
#
loop_
_entity.id
_entity.type
_entity.pdbx_description
1 polymer ?
#
loop_
_entity_poly.entity_id
_entity_poly.type
_entity_poly.pdbx_seq_one_letter_code
_entity_poly.pdbx_strand_id
1 'polypeptide(L)'
;SDLGVEFDSEEALNDAFARFKVLADKKHEIYDEDLQALVSQSFQEAEEFYKLVSMKVSLETGEKPLASLTLNIEGEEKTVESGGSGPVDAAFKAIERAVDSDSVLQLYSVNNITSGTDSQGEVTVRVERKGLIVNGQGADTDIVVASVKAYLNALNKLKAPERRAHPQHASV
;
A
#
# COMPACT_ATOMS: atom_id res chain seq x y z
N SER A 1 26.80 -3.13 -2.46
CA SER A 1 26.18 -3.78 -3.63
C SER A 1 25.20 -4.78 -3.06
N ASP A 2 23.98 -4.35 -2.71
CA ASP A 2 23.29 -4.91 -1.52
C ASP A 2 22.02 -5.70 -1.82
N LEU A 3 21.90 -6.31 -3.01
CA LEU A 3 20.80 -7.23 -3.31
C LEU A 3 21.21 -8.71 -3.28
N GLY A 4 22.51 -9.04 -3.35
CA GLY A 4 23.01 -10.41 -3.17
C GLY A 4 22.49 -11.45 -4.19
N VAL A 5 22.00 -11.01 -5.34
CA VAL A 5 21.42 -11.88 -6.38
C VAL A 5 22.48 -12.22 -7.43
N GLU A 6 22.74 -13.52 -7.62
CA GLU A 6 23.49 -14.05 -8.76
C GLU A 6 22.50 -14.68 -9.76
N PHE A 7 22.68 -14.39 -11.04
CA PHE A 7 21.87 -14.97 -12.12
C PHE A 7 22.63 -16.13 -12.75
N ASP A 8 21.97 -17.28 -12.91
CA ASP A 8 22.58 -18.50 -13.46
C ASP A 8 22.88 -18.39 -14.97
N SER A 9 22.29 -17.43 -15.69
CA SER A 9 22.52 -17.20 -17.13
C SER A 9 22.20 -15.77 -17.59
N GLU A 10 22.77 -15.36 -18.73
CA GLU A 10 22.42 -14.10 -19.40
C GLU A 10 20.94 -14.05 -19.83
N GLU A 11 20.33 -15.20 -20.14
CA GLU A 11 18.91 -15.28 -20.46
C GLU A 11 18.03 -14.98 -19.23
N ALA A 12 18.39 -15.49 -18.05
CA ALA A 12 17.69 -15.20 -16.80
C ALA A 12 17.82 -13.72 -16.41
N LEU A 13 18.99 -13.12 -16.63
CA LEU A 13 19.22 -11.68 -16.43
C LEU A 13 18.35 -10.83 -17.38
N ASN A 14 18.31 -11.19 -18.66
CA ASN A 14 17.53 -10.47 -19.67
C ASN A 14 16.01 -10.55 -19.40
N ASP A 15 15.51 -11.71 -18.96
CA ASP A 15 14.11 -11.87 -18.55
C ASP A 15 13.77 -11.01 -17.32
N ALA A 16 14.60 -11.05 -16.28
CA ALA A 16 14.43 -10.20 -15.10
C ALA A 16 14.47 -8.70 -15.46
N PHE A 17 15.35 -8.30 -16.38
CA PHE A 17 15.46 -6.92 -16.85
C PHE A 17 14.25 -6.48 -17.68
N ALA A 18 13.68 -7.36 -18.51
CA ALA A 18 12.44 -7.08 -19.24
C ALA A 18 11.26 -6.88 -18.29
N ARG A 19 11.13 -7.73 -17.26
CA ARG A 19 10.11 -7.58 -16.22
C ARG A 19 10.33 -6.33 -15.36
N PHE A 20 11.58 -5.97 -15.08
CA PHE A 20 11.93 -4.71 -14.43
C PHE A 20 11.48 -3.50 -15.24
N LYS A 21 11.68 -3.50 -16.57
CA LYS A 21 11.17 -2.42 -17.44
C LYS A 21 9.65 -2.29 -17.35
N VAL A 22 8.93 -3.43 -17.40
CA VAL A 22 7.47 -3.42 -17.25
C VAL A 22 7.05 -2.89 -15.88
N LEU A 23 7.79 -3.22 -14.83
CA LEU A 23 7.56 -2.69 -13.48
C LEU A 23 7.84 -1.18 -13.40
N ALA A 24 8.94 -0.72 -13.98
CA ALA A 24 9.34 0.69 -14.01
C ALA A 24 8.37 1.55 -14.83
N ASP A 25 7.81 1.00 -15.90
CA ASP A 25 6.80 1.69 -16.70
C ASP A 25 5.45 1.77 -15.94
N LYS A 26 5.18 0.85 -15.01
CA LYS A 26 3.91 0.75 -14.27
C LYS A 26 3.92 1.41 -12.89
N LYS A 27 5.06 1.43 -12.19
CA LYS A 27 5.21 2.01 -10.85
C LYS A 27 6.16 3.20 -10.89
N HIS A 28 5.73 4.31 -10.30
CA HIS A 28 6.54 5.53 -10.20
C HIS A 28 7.76 5.35 -9.27
N GLU A 29 7.67 4.44 -8.30
CA GLU A 29 8.75 4.03 -7.40
C GLU A 29 8.82 2.50 -7.30
N ILE A 30 10.04 1.96 -7.30
CA ILE A 30 10.32 0.52 -7.18
C ILE A 30 11.04 0.30 -5.85
N TYR A 31 10.52 -0.60 -5.01
CA TYR A 31 11.13 -0.95 -3.73
C TYR A 31 11.93 -2.25 -3.81
N ASP A 32 12.81 -2.51 -2.83
CA ASP A 32 13.64 -3.73 -2.79
C ASP A 32 12.81 -5.02 -2.81
N GLU A 33 11.63 -5.00 -2.20
CA GLU A 33 10.68 -6.13 -2.23
C GLU A 33 10.20 -6.44 -3.66
N ASP A 34 10.03 -5.41 -4.50
CA ASP A 34 9.65 -5.59 -5.90
C ASP A 34 10.82 -6.17 -6.72
N LEU A 35 12.06 -5.73 -6.45
CA LEU A 35 13.27 -6.28 -7.07
C LEU A 35 13.47 -7.75 -6.70
N GLN A 36 13.25 -8.13 -5.44
CA GLN A 36 13.30 -9.52 -5.00
C GLN A 36 12.20 -10.39 -5.64
N ALA A 37 10.99 -9.83 -5.82
CA ALA A 37 9.89 -10.52 -6.50
C ALA A 37 10.17 -10.75 -8.00
N LEU A 38 10.86 -9.81 -8.66
CA LEU A 38 11.29 -9.94 -10.05
C LEU A 38 12.29 -11.08 -10.24
N VAL A 39 13.26 -11.20 -9.33
CA VAL A 39 14.33 -12.20 -9.38
C VAL A 39 13.83 -13.61 -9.05
N SER A 40 12.94 -13.74 -8.06
CA SER A 40 12.41 -15.04 -7.60
C SER A 40 11.43 -15.69 -8.59
N GLN A 41 11.32 -15.18 -9.82
CA GLN A 41 10.35 -15.57 -10.85
C GLN A 41 8.89 -15.59 -10.37
N SER A 42 8.64 -15.07 -9.17
CA SER A 42 7.35 -15.03 -8.48
C SER A 42 6.58 -13.75 -8.79
N PHE A 43 6.96 -13.09 -9.88
CA PHE A 43 6.27 -11.93 -10.45
C PHE A 43 4.96 -12.39 -11.11
N GLN A 44 4.05 -12.92 -10.31
CA GLN A 44 2.63 -12.74 -10.56
C GLN A 44 2.32 -11.31 -10.15
N GLU A 45 1.63 -10.55 -11.00
CA GLU A 45 0.90 -9.37 -10.56
C GLU A 45 0.12 -9.81 -9.32
N ALA A 46 0.54 -9.34 -8.14
CA ALA A 46 -0.22 -9.61 -6.94
C ALA A 46 -1.57 -8.93 -7.19
N GLU A 47 -2.62 -9.70 -7.44
CA GLU A 47 -3.97 -9.17 -7.51
C GLU A 47 -4.19 -8.39 -6.22
N GLU A 48 -4.35 -7.07 -6.36
CA GLU A 48 -4.69 -6.22 -5.24
C GLU A 48 -6.13 -6.55 -4.85
N PHE A 49 -6.30 -7.23 -3.71
CA PHE A 49 -7.63 -7.56 -3.17
C PHE A 49 -8.48 -6.31 -2.94
N TYR A 50 -7.84 -5.18 -2.62
CA TYR A 50 -8.48 -3.91 -2.33
C TYR A 50 -7.81 -2.78 -3.11
N LYS A 51 -8.61 -2.02 -3.87
CA LYS A 51 -8.14 -0.88 -4.65
C LYS A 51 -9.09 0.31 -4.54
N LEU A 52 -8.53 1.52 -4.45
CA LEU A 52 -9.29 2.75 -4.52
C LEU A 52 -9.72 3.02 -5.97
N VAL A 53 -11.03 3.16 -6.22
CA VAL A 53 -11.59 3.57 -7.51
C VAL A 53 -11.81 5.08 -7.54
N SER A 54 -12.51 5.60 -6.53
CA SER A 54 -12.73 7.04 -6.37
C SER A 54 -13.02 7.39 -4.93
N MET A 55 -12.85 8.67 -4.58
CA MET A 55 -13.31 9.16 -3.29
C MET A 55 -13.76 10.62 -3.36
N LYS A 56 -14.65 10.96 -2.45
CA LYS A 56 -15.04 12.32 -2.10
C LYS A 56 -14.88 12.49 -0.60
N VAL A 57 -14.14 13.53 -0.22
CA VAL A 57 -13.99 13.91 1.19
C VAL A 57 -14.50 15.32 1.35
N SER A 58 -15.28 15.55 2.40
CA SER A 58 -15.83 16.85 2.75
C SER A 58 -15.37 17.22 4.17
N LEU A 59 -14.74 18.39 4.27
CA LEU A 59 -14.22 18.97 5.50
C LEU A 59 -14.65 20.43 5.54
N GLU A 60 -15.39 20.80 6.58
CA GLU A 60 -15.84 22.16 6.84
C GLU A 60 -15.66 22.47 8.32
N THR A 61 -15.16 23.66 8.64
CA THR A 61 -14.94 24.07 10.02
C THR A 61 -16.28 24.12 10.77
N GLY A 62 -16.41 23.33 11.83
CA GLY A 62 -17.63 23.24 12.64
C GLY A 62 -18.53 22.06 12.27
N GLU A 63 -18.30 21.42 11.13
CA GLU A 63 -19.01 20.23 10.70
C GLU A 63 -18.15 18.97 10.87
N LYS A 64 -18.82 17.82 10.98
CA LYS A 64 -18.12 16.54 11.08
C LYS A 64 -17.58 16.13 9.70
N PRO A 65 -16.28 15.82 9.56
CA PRO A 65 -15.71 15.34 8.30
C PRO A 65 -16.41 14.07 7.81
N LEU A 66 -16.69 14.01 6.51
CA LEU A 66 -17.32 12.87 5.84
C LEU A 66 -16.46 12.40 4.67
N ALA A 67 -16.27 11.09 4.56
CA ALA A 67 -15.62 10.46 3.42
C ALA A 67 -16.56 9.44 2.77
N SER A 68 -16.69 9.52 1.44
CA SER A 68 -17.38 8.55 0.59
C SER A 68 -16.36 7.98 -0.39
N LEU A 69 -16.17 6.67 -0.36
CA LEU A 69 -15.17 5.98 -1.18
C LEU A 69 -15.86 4.90 -2.01
N THR A 70 -15.45 4.78 -3.27
CA THR A 70 -15.70 3.58 -4.08
C THR A 70 -14.41 2.77 -4.10
N LEU A 71 -14.50 1.53 -3.63
CA LEU A 71 -13.41 0.56 -3.61
C LEU A 71 -13.73 -0.58 -4.57
N ASN A 72 -12.73 -1.08 -5.27
CA ASN A 72 -12.80 -2.40 -5.88
C ASN A 72 -12.31 -3.41 -4.83
N ILE A 73 -13.19 -4.36 -4.47
CA ILE A 73 -12.93 -5.40 -3.49
C ILE A 73 -13.06 -6.72 -4.25
N GLU A 74 -11.91 -7.35 -4.53
CA GLU A 74 -11.84 -8.65 -5.22
C GLU A 74 -12.61 -8.68 -6.55
N GLY A 75 -12.55 -7.58 -7.31
CA GLY A 75 -13.22 -7.42 -8.60
C GLY A 75 -14.59 -6.74 -8.53
N GLU A 76 -15.19 -6.59 -7.35
CA GLU A 76 -16.50 -5.93 -7.19
C GLU A 76 -16.37 -4.49 -6.69
N GLU A 77 -17.02 -3.54 -7.35
CA GLU A 77 -17.06 -2.16 -6.87
C GLU A 77 -18.10 -1.97 -5.76
N LYS A 78 -17.67 -1.37 -4.65
CA LYS A 78 -18.51 -1.06 -3.50
C LYS A 78 -18.28 0.37 -3.05
N THR A 79 -19.36 1.13 -2.94
CA THR A 79 -19.35 2.47 -2.37
C THR A 79 -19.71 2.41 -0.89
N VAL A 80 -18.93 3.10 -0.06
CA VAL A 80 -19.08 3.17 1.39
C VAL A 80 -18.89 4.60 1.88
N GLU A 81 -19.55 4.94 2.97
CA GLU A 81 -19.36 6.23 3.63
C GLU A 81 -19.14 6.10 5.14
N SER A 82 -18.34 7.02 5.67
CA SER A 82 -18.20 7.19 7.11
C SER A 82 -17.79 8.61 7.46
N GLY A 83 -18.23 9.05 8.64
CA GLY A 83 -17.68 10.24 9.28
C GLY A 83 -16.49 9.90 10.15
N GLY A 84 -15.71 10.93 10.51
CA GLY A 84 -14.53 10.79 11.36
C GLY A 84 -14.26 12.03 12.21
N SER A 85 -13.17 12.01 12.97
CA SER A 85 -12.61 13.19 13.64
C SER A 85 -11.77 14.07 12.70
N GLY A 86 -11.37 13.53 11.55
CA GLY A 86 -10.63 14.20 10.48
C GLY A 86 -10.88 13.50 9.15
N PRO A 87 -10.41 14.07 8.02
CA PRO A 87 -10.62 13.49 6.69
C PRO A 87 -9.99 12.09 6.55
N VAL A 88 -8.80 11.89 7.11
CA VAL A 88 -8.10 10.58 7.10
C VAL A 88 -8.84 9.55 7.95
N ASP A 89 -9.24 9.92 9.18
CA ASP A 89 -10.00 9.04 10.06
C ASP A 89 -11.36 8.65 9.45
N ALA A 90 -12.05 9.59 8.81
CA ALA A 90 -13.30 9.32 8.09
C ALA A 90 -13.09 8.30 6.96
N ALA A 91 -12.01 8.45 6.18
CA ALA A 91 -11.69 7.55 5.10
C ALA A 91 -11.29 6.15 5.61
N PHE A 92 -10.48 6.05 6.66
CA PHE A 92 -10.10 4.76 7.25
C PHE A 92 -11.30 4.01 7.82
N LYS A 93 -12.20 4.70 8.52
CA LYS A 93 -13.46 4.10 9.01
C LYS A 93 -14.37 3.63 7.89
N ALA A 94 -14.42 4.36 6.77
CA ALA A 94 -15.19 3.95 5.60
C ALA A 94 -14.60 2.67 4.99
N ILE A 95 -13.27 2.59 4.84
CA ILE A 95 -12.58 1.37 4.37
C ILE A 95 -12.87 0.21 5.32
N GLU A 96 -12.77 0.41 6.63
CA GLU A 96 -13.00 -0.65 7.61
C GLU A 96 -14.44 -1.16 7.57
N ARG A 97 -15.43 -0.28 7.38
CA ARG A 97 -16.82 -0.69 7.14
C ARG A 97 -17.03 -1.51 5.88
N ALA A 98 -16.20 -1.29 4.86
CA ALA A 98 -16.31 -2.02 3.60
C ALA A 98 -15.63 -3.38 3.64
N VAL A 99 -14.45 -3.44 4.29
CA VAL A 99 -13.53 -4.58 4.28
C VAL A 99 -13.66 -5.49 5.50
N ASP A 100 -14.05 -4.95 6.66
CA ASP A 100 -14.16 -5.66 7.94
C ASP A 100 -12.89 -6.45 8.28
N SER A 101 -11.77 -5.73 8.38
CA SER A 101 -10.45 -6.34 8.42
C SER A 101 -10.04 -6.84 9.81
N ASP A 102 -10.71 -6.39 10.87
CA ASP A 102 -10.34 -6.56 12.29
C ASP A 102 -8.92 -6.07 12.61
N SER A 103 -8.38 -5.15 11.80
CA SER A 103 -7.04 -4.61 12.00
C SER A 103 -7.03 -3.38 12.91
N VAL A 104 -5.92 -3.19 13.61
CA VAL A 104 -5.69 -2.05 14.50
C VAL A 104 -4.59 -1.18 13.91
N LEU A 105 -4.86 0.10 13.74
CA LEU A 105 -3.86 1.09 13.33
C LEU A 105 -2.87 1.34 14.48
N GLN A 106 -1.60 1.02 14.26
CA GLN A 106 -0.53 1.18 15.25
C GLN A 106 0.30 2.44 15.00
N LEU A 107 0.54 2.78 13.74
CA LEU A 107 1.33 3.96 13.35
C LEU A 107 0.77 4.60 12.10
N TYR A 108 0.75 5.92 12.11
CA TYR A 108 0.46 6.77 10.96
C TYR A 108 1.55 7.84 10.89
N SER A 109 2.30 7.88 9.79
CA SER A 109 3.38 8.83 9.57
C SER A 109 3.27 9.43 8.19
N VAL A 110 3.42 10.75 8.12
CA VAL A 110 3.42 11.52 6.87
C VAL A 110 4.80 12.14 6.70
N ASN A 111 5.44 11.88 5.56
CA ASN A 111 6.70 12.46 5.16
C ASN A 111 6.51 13.26 3.88
N ASN A 112 7.36 14.28 3.69
CA ASN A 112 7.41 15.01 2.45
C ASN A 112 8.62 14.53 1.63
N ILE A 113 8.39 14.16 0.35
CA ILE A 113 9.45 13.69 -0.55
C ILE A 113 10.19 14.88 -1.19
N THR A 114 9.49 15.96 -1.53
CA THR A 114 10.07 17.08 -2.29
C THR A 114 9.70 18.44 -1.73
N SER A 115 10.53 19.45 -1.94
CA SER A 115 10.23 20.83 -1.53
C SER A 115 9.44 21.57 -2.60
N GLY A 116 8.31 22.17 -2.26
CA GLY A 116 7.50 22.97 -3.18
C GLY A 116 6.00 22.84 -2.93
N THR A 117 5.19 23.61 -3.64
CA THR A 117 3.73 23.54 -3.58
C THR A 117 3.15 22.28 -4.23
N ASP A 118 3.90 21.64 -5.10
CA ASP A 118 3.53 20.38 -5.78
C ASP A 118 4.23 19.17 -5.16
N SER A 119 4.50 19.27 -3.85
CA SER A 119 5.22 18.22 -3.15
C SER A 119 4.37 16.97 -3.00
N GLN A 120 4.96 15.81 -3.33
CA GLN A 120 4.31 14.52 -3.14
C GLN A 120 4.47 14.13 -1.67
N GLY A 121 3.34 13.86 -1.01
CA GLY A 121 3.35 13.31 0.33
C GLY A 121 3.48 11.79 0.30
N GLU A 122 4.35 11.27 1.14
CA GLU A 122 4.46 9.85 1.43
C GLU A 122 3.80 9.56 2.76
N VAL A 123 2.95 8.55 2.81
CA VAL A 123 2.28 8.11 4.02
C VAL A 123 2.65 6.67 4.29
N THR A 124 3.13 6.41 5.51
CA THR A 124 3.33 5.07 6.04
C THR A 124 2.27 4.77 7.09
N VAL A 125 1.62 3.62 6.94
CA VAL A 125 0.61 3.11 7.86
C VAL A 125 1.05 1.74 8.38
N ARG A 126 1.11 1.57 9.70
CA ARG A 126 1.32 0.26 10.32
C ARG A 126 0.02 -0.25 10.88
N VAL A 127 -0.35 -1.46 10.51
CA VAL A 127 -1.54 -2.15 11.03
C VAL A 127 -1.14 -3.47 11.67
N GLU A 128 -1.89 -3.85 12.69
CA GLU A 128 -1.77 -5.15 13.35
C GLU A 128 -3.10 -5.91 13.24
N ARG A 129 -3.03 -7.20 12.94
CA ARG A 129 -4.18 -8.11 13.04
C ARG A 129 -3.75 -9.44 13.64
N LYS A 130 -4.33 -9.79 14.78
CA LYS A 130 -4.05 -11.08 15.47
C LYS A 130 -2.54 -11.32 15.69
N GLY A 131 -1.79 -10.28 16.06
CA GLY A 131 -0.34 -10.33 16.28
C GLY A 131 0.52 -10.22 15.02
N LEU A 132 -0.07 -10.26 13.81
CA LEU A 132 0.65 -9.98 12.57
C LEU A 132 0.70 -8.47 12.32
N ILE A 133 1.91 -7.91 12.25
CA ILE A 133 2.14 -6.49 12.00
C ILE A 133 2.67 -6.31 10.57
N VAL A 134 2.05 -5.40 9.80
CA VAL A 134 2.54 -5.03 8.47
C VAL A 134 2.57 -3.52 8.29
N ASN A 135 3.48 -3.06 7.43
CA ASN A 135 3.55 -1.65 7.02
C ASN A 135 3.04 -1.52 5.59
N GLY A 136 2.07 -0.63 5.40
CA GLY A 136 1.61 -0.14 4.11
C GLY A 136 2.17 1.24 3.80
N GLN A 137 2.41 1.49 2.51
CA GLN A 137 2.90 2.76 1.99
C GLN A 137 1.98 3.28 0.90
N GLY A 138 1.84 4.59 0.83
CA GLY A 138 1.05 5.27 -0.18
C GLY A 138 1.59 6.66 -0.42
N ALA A 139 1.67 7.05 -1.69
CA ALA A 139 2.17 8.35 -2.08
C ALA A 139 1.20 9.03 -3.06
N ASP A 140 1.00 10.32 -2.86
CA ASP A 140 0.13 11.16 -3.67
C ASP A 140 0.39 12.65 -3.35
N THR A 141 0.03 13.55 -4.26
CA THR A 141 0.08 14.99 -3.98
C THR A 141 -1.00 15.41 -2.98
N ASP A 142 -2.10 14.66 -2.92
CA ASP A 142 -3.12 14.80 -1.88
C ASP A 142 -2.84 13.82 -0.73
N ILE A 143 -2.53 14.37 0.46
CA ILE A 143 -2.21 13.58 1.66
C ILE A 143 -3.33 12.62 2.07
N VAL A 144 -4.59 12.96 1.82
CA VAL A 144 -5.72 12.08 2.13
C VAL A 144 -5.75 10.91 1.16
N VAL A 145 -5.48 11.14 -0.14
CA VAL A 145 -5.33 10.06 -1.13
C VAL A 145 -4.16 9.16 -0.76
N ALA A 146 -3.00 9.74 -0.45
CA ALA A 146 -1.81 9.00 -0.04
C ALA A 146 -2.09 8.13 1.19
N SER A 147 -2.82 8.68 2.17
CA SER A 147 -3.22 7.96 3.38
C SER A 147 -4.11 6.76 3.08
N VAL A 148 -5.13 6.93 2.21
CA VAL A 148 -6.02 5.84 1.79
C VAL A 148 -5.24 4.74 1.07
N LYS A 149 -4.36 5.12 0.13
CA LYS A 149 -3.48 4.17 -0.57
C LYS A 149 -2.60 3.38 0.40
N ALA A 150 -2.01 4.06 1.38
CA ALA A 150 -1.16 3.42 2.39
C ALA A 150 -1.93 2.40 3.24
N TYR A 151 -3.15 2.74 3.67
CA TYR A 151 -3.98 1.83 4.45
C TYR A 151 -4.41 0.61 3.62
N LEU A 152 -4.90 0.81 2.38
CA LEU A 152 -5.26 -0.29 1.49
C LEU A 152 -4.07 -1.20 1.17
N ASN A 153 -2.87 -0.62 0.98
CA ASN A 153 -1.64 -1.39 0.82
C ASN A 153 -1.36 -2.29 2.04
N ALA A 154 -1.52 -1.75 3.25
CA ALA A 154 -1.36 -2.51 4.48
C ALA A 154 -2.38 -3.66 4.59
N LEU A 155 -3.65 -3.40 4.25
CA LEU A 155 -4.71 -4.41 4.26
C LEU A 155 -4.49 -5.50 3.19
N ASN A 156 -4.01 -5.14 2.00
CA ASN A 156 -3.61 -6.10 0.98
C ASN A 156 -2.47 -7.00 1.47
N LYS A 157 -1.45 -6.45 2.16
CA LYS A 157 -0.37 -7.23 2.78
C LYS A 157 -0.88 -8.15 3.90
N LEU A 158 -1.85 -7.72 4.69
CA LEU A 158 -2.49 -8.58 5.70
C LEU A 158 -3.26 -9.74 5.07
N LYS A 159 -3.90 -9.53 3.91
CA LYS A 159 -4.73 -10.53 3.24
C LYS A 159 -3.92 -11.49 2.36
N ALA A 160 -2.81 -11.04 1.80
CA ALA A 160 -1.92 -11.90 1.03
C ALA A 160 -1.51 -13.12 1.87
N PRO A 161 -1.62 -14.35 1.33
CA PRO A 161 -1.17 -15.55 2.04
C PRO A 161 0.31 -15.37 2.39
N GLU A 162 0.70 -15.73 3.62
CA GLU A 162 2.05 -15.56 4.14
C GLU A 162 3.09 -15.88 3.06
N ARG A 163 3.64 -14.84 2.42
CA ARG A 163 4.90 -14.97 1.70
C ARG A 163 5.89 -15.28 2.79
N ARG A 164 6.16 -16.58 2.99
CA ARG A 164 7.11 -17.17 3.93
C ARG A 164 8.15 -16.13 4.30
N ALA A 165 7.96 -15.45 5.44
CA ALA A 165 9.02 -14.65 6.01
C ALA A 165 10.14 -15.65 6.28
N HIS A 166 11.27 -15.51 5.60
CA HIS A 166 12.47 -16.17 6.07
C HIS A 166 12.66 -15.72 7.52
N PRO A 167 12.64 -16.63 8.51
CA PRO A 167 13.07 -16.27 9.83
C PRO A 167 14.55 -15.93 9.69
N GLN A 168 14.89 -14.65 9.67
CA GLN A 168 16.24 -14.25 10.03
C GLN A 168 16.37 -14.57 11.51
N HIS A 169 16.83 -15.80 11.79
CA HIS A 169 17.50 -16.10 13.02
C HIS A 169 18.62 -15.09 13.16
N ALA A 170 18.45 -14.16 14.11
CA ALA A 170 19.57 -13.46 14.71
C ALA A 170 20.44 -14.53 15.38
N SER A 171 21.46 -15.01 14.67
CA SER A 171 22.57 -15.72 15.29
C SER A 171 23.34 -14.72 16.15
N VAL A 172 23.36 -15.03 17.44
CA VAL A 172 24.23 -14.48 18.49
C VAL A 172 25.70 -14.71 18.12
#